data_AF-A0A4S8I3D3-F1
#
_entry.id   AF-A0A4S8I3D3-F1
#
_cell.length_a   1.000
_cell.length_b   1.000
_cell.length_c   1.000
_cell.angle_alpha   90.00
_cell.angle_beta   90.00
_cell.angle_gamma   90.00
#
_symmetry.space_group_name_H-M   'P 1'
#
loop_
_entity.id
_entity.type
_entity.pdbx_description
1 polymer ?
#
loop_
_entity_poly.entity_id
_entity_poly.type
_entity_poly.pdbx_seq_one_letter_code
_entity_poly.pdbx_strand_id
1 'polypeptide(L)'
;MSKAVQIQIPSPCHENWQNMTPKEQGRFCGSCQKTVIDFSIMSDKEMLDHISKAAGQHVCGRFSNDQLNTDITVTENKRRFSWAYIWNLLLATFLFTDSFAQGKPVIKKKPVVQMPDCSPRMGAIAVVVPDPLPPKQIDGLVLDSNSNQPIDGASVWIKGTTKGVITDSTGKFMLLIDETKKSVTLEISVIGYETKTLVVDSKTNWQNIKVMMAEKEMFMGLIVVAEKVPDQEELTEAEKVTEEENVAKRVNDWVPATPKKDIRIYPNPVARGNAIQANVSLKKSGTYNLELLDIGGRVVAVQKLVMTSKEQKITIPTQPDWNTGIYCIRISTPGRNIYQAKVAIQ
;
A
#
# COMPACT_ATOMS: atom_id res chain seq x y z
N MET A 1 -2.29 3.73 -18.30
CA MET A 1 -1.73 2.38 -18.57
C MET A 1 -0.30 2.42 -18.05
N SER A 2 0.10 1.48 -17.20
CA SER A 2 1.49 1.41 -16.72
C SER A 2 2.38 1.02 -17.90
N LYS A 3 3.29 1.91 -18.30
CA LYS A 3 4.26 1.61 -19.35
C LYS A 3 5.25 0.60 -18.77
N ALA A 4 5.31 -0.59 -19.36
CA ALA A 4 6.32 -1.60 -19.01
C ALA A 4 7.62 -1.23 -19.74
N VAL A 5 8.74 -1.25 -19.03
CA VAL A 5 10.07 -0.96 -19.58
C VAL A 5 10.96 -2.16 -19.29
N GLN A 6 11.67 -2.65 -20.30
CA GLN A 6 12.66 -3.71 -20.17
C GLN A 6 14.08 -3.17 -20.38
N ILE A 7 15.00 -3.62 -19.54
CA ILE A 7 16.42 -3.31 -19.62
C ILE A 7 17.10 -4.56 -20.15
N GLN A 8 17.69 -4.48 -21.35
CA GLN A 8 18.43 -5.60 -21.96
C GLN A 8 19.87 -5.23 -22.09
N ILE A 9 20.76 -6.21 -22.18
CA ILE A 9 22.18 -5.95 -22.38
C ILE A 9 22.74 -6.79 -23.55
N PRO A 10 22.82 -6.28 -24.79
CA PRO A 10 23.31 -7.08 -25.92
C PRO A 10 24.79 -7.44 -25.87
N SER A 11 25.67 -6.53 -25.40
CA SER A 11 27.13 -6.78 -25.40
C SER A 11 27.71 -6.67 -23.98
N PRO A 12 27.90 -7.83 -23.31
CA PRO A 12 28.45 -7.88 -21.98
C PRO A 12 29.91 -7.42 -21.85
N CYS A 13 30.20 -6.63 -20.81
CA CYS A 13 31.57 -6.22 -20.49
C CYS A 13 32.18 -7.24 -19.52
N HIS A 14 33.36 -7.77 -19.87
CA HIS A 14 34.05 -8.81 -19.08
C HIS A 14 35.19 -8.24 -18.21
N GLU A 15 35.31 -6.92 -18.15
CA GLU A 15 36.31 -6.24 -17.32
C GLU A 15 35.99 -6.36 -15.83
N ASN A 16 37.03 -6.44 -15.01
CA ASN A 16 36.89 -6.58 -13.57
C ASN A 16 36.56 -5.23 -12.90
N TRP A 17 35.41 -5.15 -12.25
CA TRP A 17 34.91 -3.95 -11.56
C TRP A 17 35.86 -3.43 -10.47
N GLN A 18 36.51 -4.33 -9.73
CA GLN A 18 37.41 -4.01 -8.64
C GLN A 18 38.68 -3.29 -9.14
N ASN A 19 39.08 -3.54 -10.39
CA ASN A 19 40.25 -2.93 -11.03
C ASN A 19 39.98 -1.55 -11.65
N MET A 20 38.74 -1.04 -11.59
CA MET A 20 38.35 0.25 -12.16
C MET A 20 38.63 1.43 -11.21
N THR A 21 38.94 2.60 -11.78
CA THR A 21 39.28 3.81 -11.01
C THR A 21 38.02 4.48 -10.45
N PRO A 22 37.93 4.78 -9.14
CA PRO A 22 36.74 5.41 -8.55
C PRO A 22 36.53 6.85 -9.07
N LYS A 23 35.27 7.21 -9.33
CA LYS A 23 34.77 8.56 -9.69
C LYS A 23 33.50 8.89 -8.89
N GLU A 24 33.03 10.13 -8.95
CA GLU A 24 31.91 10.63 -8.13
C GLU A 24 30.60 9.85 -8.28
N GLN A 25 30.29 9.33 -9.47
CA GLN A 25 29.02 8.62 -9.76
C GLN A 25 29.23 7.14 -10.15
N GLY A 26 30.42 6.58 -9.89
CA GLY A 26 30.72 5.19 -10.26
C GLY A 26 32.21 4.92 -10.40
N ARG A 27 32.59 4.05 -11.33
CA ARG A 27 34.00 3.74 -11.62
C ARG A 27 34.31 3.92 -13.09
N PHE A 28 35.49 4.43 -13.41
CA PHE A 28 35.95 4.59 -14.77
C PHE A 28 36.64 3.32 -15.26
N CYS A 29 36.15 2.77 -16.37
CA CYS A 29 36.75 1.63 -17.04
C CYS A 29 37.78 2.11 -18.07
N GLY A 30 39.04 1.67 -17.93
CA GLY A 30 40.12 2.03 -18.85
C GLY A 30 39.97 1.39 -20.25
N SER A 31 39.29 0.25 -20.34
CA SER A 31 39.10 -0.52 -21.59
C SER A 31 38.09 0.14 -22.52
N CYS A 32 36.91 0.51 -22.01
CA CYS A 32 35.86 1.15 -22.81
C CYS A 32 35.82 2.68 -22.67
N GLN A 33 36.69 3.26 -21.83
CA GLN A 33 36.76 4.70 -21.53
C GLN A 33 35.42 5.32 -21.07
N LYS A 34 34.55 4.52 -20.47
CA LYS A 34 33.25 4.95 -19.95
C LYS A 34 33.21 4.84 -18.43
N THR A 35 32.40 5.70 -17.83
CA THR A 35 32.06 5.59 -16.40
C THR A 35 30.94 4.56 -16.26
N VAL A 36 31.17 3.55 -15.43
CA VAL A 36 30.24 2.48 -15.10
C VAL A 36 29.58 2.80 -13.76
N ILE A 37 28.25 2.91 -13.77
CA ILE A 37 27.42 3.22 -12.60
C ILE A 37 26.89 1.91 -11.99
N ASP A 38 26.88 1.78 -10.67
CA ASP A 38 26.37 0.56 -10.01
C ASP A 38 24.85 0.67 -9.74
N PHE A 39 24.03 0.00 -10.56
CA PHE A 39 22.57 -0.04 -10.42
C PHE A 39 22.09 -1.24 -9.60
N SER A 40 22.98 -2.17 -9.24
CA SER A 40 22.62 -3.35 -8.45
C SER A 40 22.13 -3.01 -7.04
N ILE A 41 22.51 -1.82 -6.55
CA ILE A 41 22.14 -1.31 -5.23
C ILE A 41 21.00 -0.27 -5.28
N MET A 42 20.51 0.09 -6.45
CA MET A 42 19.49 1.14 -6.64
C MET A 42 18.09 0.56 -6.79
N SER A 43 17.06 1.33 -6.39
CA SER A 43 15.67 0.95 -6.67
C SER A 43 15.31 1.13 -8.14
N ASP A 44 14.36 0.34 -8.65
CA ASP A 44 13.90 0.40 -10.04
C ASP A 44 13.53 1.82 -10.49
N LYS A 45 12.93 2.60 -9.58
CA LYS A 45 12.54 3.99 -9.86
C LYS A 45 13.74 4.91 -9.98
N GLU A 46 14.71 4.81 -9.08
CA GLU A 46 15.94 5.63 -9.11
C GLU A 46 16.79 5.27 -10.33
N MET A 47 16.90 3.98 -10.64
CA MET A 47 17.55 3.47 -11.84
C MET A 47 16.94 4.07 -13.11
N LEU A 48 15.60 4.00 -13.26
CA LEU A 48 14.90 4.56 -14.43
C LEU A 48 14.99 6.09 -14.50
N ASP A 49 14.97 6.78 -13.36
CA ASP A 49 15.20 8.23 -13.29
C ASP A 49 16.63 8.59 -13.75
N HIS A 50 17.62 7.79 -13.36
CA HIS A 50 19.01 8.02 -13.75
C HIS A 50 19.25 7.73 -15.24
N ILE A 51 18.63 6.68 -15.78
CA ILE A 51 18.71 6.31 -17.21
C ILE A 51 17.95 7.34 -18.06
N SER A 52 16.77 7.79 -17.62
CA SER A 52 15.98 8.79 -18.37
C SER A 52 16.62 10.18 -18.37
N LYS A 53 17.32 10.58 -17.32
CA LYS A 53 18.10 11.84 -17.29
C LYS A 53 19.27 11.84 -18.28
N ALA A 54 19.82 10.67 -18.60
CA ALA A 54 20.89 10.52 -19.56
C ALA A 54 20.39 10.38 -21.02
N ALA A 55 19.09 10.60 -21.27
CA ALA A 55 18.40 10.38 -22.54
C ALA A 55 19.21 10.81 -23.77
N GLY A 56 19.76 9.82 -24.49
CA GLY A 56 20.53 9.98 -25.72
C GLY A 56 21.99 9.53 -25.62
N GLN A 57 22.54 9.33 -24.41
CA GLN A 57 23.90 8.81 -24.22
C GLN A 57 23.86 7.34 -23.78
N HIS A 58 24.73 6.50 -24.38
CA HIS A 58 24.90 5.11 -23.95
C HIS A 58 25.54 5.04 -22.56
N VAL A 59 24.71 4.94 -21.51
CA VAL A 59 25.14 4.77 -20.13
C VAL A 59 25.67 3.34 -19.93
N CYS A 60 26.83 3.20 -19.30
CA CYS A 60 27.36 1.91 -18.89
C CYS A 60 27.01 1.68 -17.42
N GLY A 61 26.51 0.48 -17.09
CA GLY A 61 26.06 0.18 -15.73
C GLY A 61 26.27 -1.27 -15.34
N ARG A 62 26.35 -1.51 -14.03
CA ARG A 62 26.39 -2.83 -13.42
C ARG A 62 25.00 -3.17 -12.89
N PHE A 63 24.46 -4.33 -13.30
CA PHE A 63 23.12 -4.80 -12.97
C PHE A 63 23.17 -6.18 -12.34
N SER A 64 22.13 -6.51 -11.58
CA SER A 64 21.84 -7.89 -11.18
C SER A 64 21.00 -8.59 -12.26
N ASN A 65 21.11 -9.92 -12.38
CA ASN A 65 20.45 -10.69 -13.45
C ASN A 65 18.92 -10.57 -13.41
N ASP A 66 18.35 -10.49 -12.21
CA ASP A 66 16.92 -10.25 -11.95
C ASP A 66 16.44 -8.86 -12.38
N GLN A 67 17.33 -7.91 -12.64
CA GLN A 67 16.98 -6.60 -13.18
C GLN A 67 16.94 -6.59 -14.72
N LEU A 68 17.50 -7.60 -15.38
CA LEU A 68 17.59 -7.69 -16.84
C LEU A 68 16.42 -8.48 -17.42
N ASN A 69 16.00 -8.12 -18.64
CA ASN A 69 14.94 -8.79 -19.40
C ASN A 69 13.61 -8.97 -18.61
N THR A 70 13.42 -8.16 -17.57
CA THR A 70 12.26 -8.23 -16.67
C THR A 70 11.38 -7.01 -16.88
N ASP A 71 10.06 -7.20 -16.84
CA ASP A 71 9.09 -6.12 -17.01
C ASP A 71 9.04 -5.24 -15.77
N ILE A 72 9.68 -4.08 -15.84
CA ILE A 72 9.65 -3.08 -14.77
C ILE A 72 8.37 -2.25 -14.93
N THR A 73 7.45 -2.39 -13.98
CA THR A 73 6.20 -1.62 -13.95
C THR A 73 6.35 -0.41 -13.03
N VAL A 74 6.57 0.77 -13.62
CA VAL A 74 6.57 2.01 -12.85
C VAL A 74 5.12 2.37 -12.50
N THR A 75 4.71 2.04 -11.28
CA THR A 75 3.50 2.61 -10.72
C THR A 75 3.79 4.07 -10.37
N GLU A 76 3.21 5.00 -11.14
CA GLU A 76 3.25 6.42 -10.77
C GLU A 76 2.61 6.59 -9.40
N ASN A 77 3.45 6.82 -8.39
CA ASN A 77 2.98 7.16 -7.05
C ASN A 77 2.39 8.58 -7.10
N LYS A 78 1.12 8.69 -7.52
CA LYS A 78 0.34 9.90 -7.32
C LYS A 78 0.30 10.13 -5.82
N ARG A 79 1.05 11.14 -5.34
CA ARG A 79 1.00 11.62 -3.95
C ARG A 79 -0.48 11.77 -3.57
N ARG A 80 -1.02 10.79 -2.85
CA ARG A 80 -2.37 10.89 -2.31
C ARG A 80 -2.27 11.89 -1.18
N PHE A 81 -2.76 13.08 -1.44
CA PHE A 81 -2.95 14.12 -0.43
C PHE A 81 -3.74 13.50 0.73
N SER A 82 -3.05 13.18 1.82
CA SER A 82 -3.65 12.50 2.97
C SER A 82 -4.50 13.51 3.71
N TRP A 83 -5.82 13.27 3.73
CA TRP A 83 -6.80 14.05 4.49
C TRP A 83 -6.47 14.10 6.00
N ALA A 84 -5.54 13.27 6.49
CA ALA A 84 -5.02 13.30 7.85
C ALA A 84 -4.24 14.60 8.19
N TYR A 85 -3.63 15.27 7.21
CA TYR A 85 -2.97 16.56 7.45
C TYR A 85 -3.99 17.68 7.74
N ILE A 86 -5.18 17.63 7.14
CA ILE A 86 -6.28 18.57 7.43
C ILE A 86 -6.85 18.31 8.84
N TRP A 87 -6.97 17.05 9.26
CA TRP A 87 -7.45 16.70 10.60
C TRP A 87 -6.51 17.15 11.72
N ASN A 88 -5.19 17.07 11.52
CA ASN A 88 -4.23 17.60 12.49
C ASN A 88 -4.28 19.14 12.59
N LEU A 89 -4.58 19.83 11.49
CA LEU A 89 -4.71 21.29 11.46
C LEU A 89 -6.01 21.78 12.13
N LEU A 90 -7.10 21.01 12.06
CA LEU A 90 -8.34 21.30 12.77
C LEU A 90 -8.25 21.05 14.29
N LEU A 91 -7.50 20.04 14.73
CA LEU A 91 -7.35 19.69 16.15
C LEU A 91 -6.59 20.76 16.94
N ALA A 92 -5.63 21.45 16.31
CA ALA A 92 -4.88 22.55 16.93
C ALA A 92 -5.74 23.80 17.22
N THR A 93 -6.87 23.97 16.51
CA THR A 93 -7.78 25.12 16.72
C THR A 93 -8.79 24.91 17.84
N PHE A 94 -8.90 23.70 18.39
CA PHE A 94 -9.87 23.36 19.46
C PHE A 94 -9.30 23.49 20.89
N LEU A 95 -8.05 23.95 21.04
CA LEU A 95 -7.40 24.15 22.35
C LEU A 95 -7.55 25.58 22.92
N PHE A 96 -8.36 26.44 22.30
CA PHE A 96 -8.63 27.82 22.77
C PHE A 96 -10.10 28.05 23.15
N THR A 97 -10.68 27.17 23.97
CA THR A 97 -11.95 27.47 24.64
C THR A 97 -11.77 27.39 26.16
N ASP A 98 -11.83 28.56 26.82
CA ASP A 98 -11.95 28.63 28.27
C ASP A 98 -13.30 28.03 28.68
N SER A 99 -13.27 26.91 29.41
CA SER A 99 -14.46 26.31 30.00
C SER A 99 -14.71 26.91 31.39
N PHE A 100 -15.67 27.85 31.48
CA PHE A 100 -16.32 28.19 32.74
C PHE A 100 -17.52 27.26 32.96
N ALA A 101 -17.44 26.37 33.94
CA ALA A 101 -18.62 25.72 34.50
C ALA A 101 -18.38 25.37 35.97
N GLN A 102 -18.72 26.30 36.86
CA GLN A 102 -18.94 26.00 38.27
C GLN A 102 -20.37 25.47 38.43
N GLY A 103 -20.50 24.20 38.81
CA GLY A 103 -21.76 23.63 39.26
C GLY A 103 -21.45 22.58 40.32
N LYS A 104 -21.59 22.95 41.60
CA LYS A 104 -21.44 22.00 42.72
C LYS A 104 -22.61 21.01 42.70
N PRO A 105 -22.38 19.69 42.59
CA PRO A 105 -23.47 18.73 42.78
C PRO A 105 -23.79 18.59 44.27
N VAL A 106 -25.05 18.79 44.63
CA VAL A 106 -25.59 18.43 45.96
C VAL A 106 -25.81 16.92 45.99
N ILE A 107 -24.97 16.20 46.73
CA ILE A 107 -25.04 14.74 46.87
C ILE A 107 -26.07 14.38 47.95
N LYS A 108 -27.16 13.72 47.55
CA LYS A 108 -28.09 13.04 48.48
C LYS A 108 -27.46 11.73 48.96
N LYS A 109 -27.27 11.58 50.27
CA LYS A 109 -26.73 10.35 50.90
C LYS A 109 -27.73 9.19 50.75
N LYS A 110 -27.27 8.05 50.22
CA LYS A 110 -27.94 6.75 50.33
C LYS A 110 -27.46 6.00 51.59
N PRO A 111 -28.28 5.08 52.16
CA PRO A 111 -27.97 4.41 53.41
C PRO A 111 -26.81 3.42 53.26
N VAL A 112 -26.04 3.33 54.35
CA VAL A 112 -24.83 2.54 54.54
C VAL A 112 -25.20 1.06 54.67
N VAL A 113 -24.63 0.22 53.81
CA VAL A 113 -24.54 -1.24 54.01
C VAL A 113 -23.16 -1.51 54.61
N GLN A 114 -23.12 -2.14 55.79
CA GLN A 114 -21.87 -2.48 56.48
C GLN A 114 -21.14 -3.59 55.72
N MET A 115 -19.93 -3.27 55.27
CA MET A 115 -18.99 -4.23 54.67
C MET A 115 -18.12 -4.87 55.78
N PRO A 116 -17.66 -6.11 55.59
CA PRO A 116 -16.76 -6.77 56.54
C PRO A 116 -15.40 -6.06 56.61
N ASP A 117 -14.83 -6.07 57.82
CA ASP A 117 -13.59 -5.40 58.22
C ASP A 117 -12.41 -5.75 57.28
N CYS A 118 -12.06 -4.80 56.41
CA CYS A 118 -10.82 -4.77 55.67
C CYS A 118 -9.86 -3.76 56.33
N SER A 119 -9.39 -4.06 57.52
CA SER A 119 -8.25 -3.36 58.12
C SER A 119 -6.99 -3.59 57.26
N PRO A 120 -6.38 -2.54 56.67
CA PRO A 120 -5.19 -2.70 55.83
C PRO A 120 -3.99 -3.11 56.70
N ARG A 121 -3.37 -4.25 56.38
CA ARG A 121 -2.06 -4.62 56.92
C ARG A 121 -0.97 -3.98 56.08
N MET A 122 -0.19 -3.07 56.68
CA MET A 122 1.02 -2.55 56.04
C MET A 122 2.15 -3.57 56.19
N GLY A 123 2.75 -3.93 55.06
CA GLY A 123 3.94 -4.77 54.95
C GLY A 123 4.61 -4.55 53.58
N ALA A 124 5.93 -4.73 53.50
CA ALA A 124 6.64 -4.60 52.23
C ALA A 124 6.22 -5.72 51.28
N ILE A 125 5.71 -5.36 50.10
CA ILE A 125 5.40 -6.30 49.03
C ILE A 125 6.71 -6.58 48.29
N ALA A 126 7.30 -7.76 48.50
CA ALA A 126 8.34 -8.26 47.63
C ALA A 126 7.66 -8.78 46.35
N VAL A 127 7.68 -7.96 45.29
CA VAL A 127 7.36 -8.44 43.94
C VAL A 127 8.53 -9.32 43.53
N VAL A 128 8.37 -10.64 43.68
CA VAL A 128 9.29 -11.62 43.11
C VAL A 128 9.07 -11.56 41.60
N VAL A 129 9.85 -10.72 40.92
CA VAL A 129 9.95 -10.77 39.46
C VAL A 129 10.66 -12.09 39.15
N PRO A 130 10.01 -13.06 38.48
CA PRO A 130 10.68 -14.29 38.10
C PRO A 130 11.88 -13.92 37.22
N ASP A 131 13.05 -14.50 37.53
CA ASP A 131 14.27 -14.27 36.77
C ASP A 131 14.01 -14.52 35.27
N PRO A 132 14.45 -13.62 34.37
CA PRO A 132 14.27 -13.81 32.95
C PRO A 132 14.97 -15.11 32.53
N LEU A 133 14.21 -16.00 31.90
CA LEU A 133 14.73 -17.24 31.34
C LEU A 133 15.88 -16.94 30.38
N PRO A 134 16.95 -17.77 30.35
CA PRO A 134 18.08 -17.55 29.49
C PRO A 134 17.65 -17.52 28.01
N PRO A 135 18.23 -16.65 27.18
CA PRO A 135 17.87 -16.55 25.76
C PRO A 135 18.21 -17.85 25.03
N LYS A 136 17.35 -18.23 24.07
CA LYS A 136 17.56 -19.41 23.25
C LYS A 136 18.50 -19.08 22.08
N GLN A 137 19.47 -19.94 21.83
CA GLN A 137 20.46 -19.74 20.77
C GLN A 137 20.16 -20.62 19.57
N ILE A 138 20.29 -20.05 18.37
CA ILE A 138 20.40 -20.79 17.10
C ILE A 138 21.85 -20.80 16.65
N ASP A 139 22.37 -21.98 16.35
CA ASP A 139 23.66 -22.14 15.67
C ASP A 139 23.55 -22.96 14.38
N GLY A 140 24.37 -22.60 13.41
CA GLY A 140 24.39 -23.26 12.12
C GLY A 140 25.61 -22.94 11.28
N LEU A 141 25.72 -23.61 10.14
CA LEU A 141 26.81 -23.55 9.18
C LEU A 141 26.25 -23.32 7.78
N VAL A 142 26.73 -22.28 7.10
CA VAL A 142 26.36 -21.93 5.73
C VAL A 142 27.47 -22.38 4.78
N LEU A 143 27.09 -23.16 3.78
CA LEU A 143 28.00 -23.76 2.79
C LEU A 143 27.48 -23.51 1.39
N ASP A 144 28.40 -23.44 0.44
CA ASP A 144 28.09 -23.46 -0.98
C ASP A 144 27.65 -24.87 -1.42
N SER A 145 26.56 -24.94 -2.18
CA SER A 145 25.99 -26.17 -2.74
C SER A 145 26.92 -26.86 -3.73
N ASN A 146 27.75 -26.11 -4.46
CA ASN A 146 28.63 -26.66 -5.48
C ASN A 146 29.97 -27.11 -4.89
N SER A 147 30.66 -26.21 -4.20
CA SER A 147 32.01 -26.48 -3.68
C SER A 147 32.03 -27.12 -2.29
N ASN A 148 30.91 -27.16 -1.57
CA ASN A 148 30.84 -27.50 -0.14
C ASN A 148 31.76 -26.64 0.75
N GLN A 149 32.22 -25.48 0.28
CA GLN A 149 33.04 -24.56 1.06
C GLN A 149 32.18 -23.67 1.98
N PRO A 150 32.68 -23.31 3.17
CA PRO A 150 32.01 -22.37 4.06
C PRO A 150 31.92 -20.98 3.46
N ILE A 151 30.76 -20.36 3.60
CA ILE A 151 30.50 -19.00 3.09
C ILE A 151 30.66 -18.00 4.24
N ASP A 152 31.73 -17.21 4.16
CA ASP A 152 31.95 -16.04 5.01
C ASP A 152 31.10 -14.85 4.54
N GLY A 153 30.64 -14.02 5.48
CA GLY A 153 29.88 -12.81 5.16
C GLY A 153 28.41 -13.02 4.77
N ALA A 154 27.83 -14.20 5.01
CA ALA A 154 26.42 -14.47 4.77
C ALA A 154 25.54 -13.78 5.81
N SER A 155 24.55 -13.01 5.35
CA SER A 155 23.59 -12.34 6.23
C SER A 155 22.43 -13.26 6.58
N VAL A 156 22.25 -13.56 7.87
CA VAL A 156 21.20 -14.42 8.41
C VAL A 156 20.20 -13.58 9.21
N TRP A 157 18.99 -13.41 8.69
CA TRP A 157 17.94 -12.58 9.28
C TRP A 157 16.76 -13.41 9.76
N ILE A 158 16.09 -12.97 10.83
CA ILE A 158 14.77 -13.51 11.19
C ILE A 158 13.70 -12.72 10.45
N LYS A 159 12.94 -13.41 9.59
CA LYS A 159 11.90 -12.82 8.74
C LYS A 159 10.89 -12.02 9.57
N GLY A 160 10.70 -10.75 9.21
CA GLY A 160 9.78 -9.84 9.91
C GLY A 160 10.34 -9.19 11.17
N THR A 161 11.64 -9.32 11.44
CA THR A 161 12.32 -8.62 12.53
C THR A 161 13.63 -7.98 12.04
N THR A 162 14.21 -7.09 12.85
CA THR A 162 15.52 -6.49 12.61
C THR A 162 16.67 -7.26 13.27
N LYS A 163 16.40 -8.45 13.83
CA LYS A 163 17.42 -9.29 14.45
C LYS A 163 18.06 -10.18 13.39
N GLY A 164 19.37 -10.10 13.26
CA GLY A 164 20.16 -10.93 12.35
C GLY A 164 21.64 -10.86 12.69
N VAL A 165 22.41 -11.77 12.10
CA VAL A 165 23.87 -11.91 12.29
C VAL A 165 24.53 -12.25 10.96
N ILE A 166 25.85 -12.07 10.90
CA ILE A 166 26.67 -12.40 9.74
C ILE A 166 27.48 -13.66 10.08
N THR A 167 27.68 -14.55 9.11
CA THR A 167 28.55 -15.72 9.30
C THR A 167 30.01 -15.32 9.46
N ASP A 168 30.76 -16.12 10.21
CA ASP A 168 32.20 -15.96 10.38
C ASP A 168 33.01 -16.57 9.22
N SER A 169 34.35 -16.47 9.29
CA SER A 169 35.27 -17.04 8.30
C SER A 169 35.20 -18.57 8.16
N THR A 170 34.54 -19.25 9.09
CA THR A 170 34.27 -20.70 9.03
C THR A 170 32.86 -21.02 8.56
N GLY A 171 32.09 -20.01 8.15
CA GLY A 171 30.70 -20.11 7.70
C GLY A 171 29.69 -20.31 8.83
N LYS A 172 30.11 -20.21 10.09
CA LYS A 172 29.25 -20.43 11.25
C LYS A 172 28.52 -19.16 11.64
N PHE A 173 27.29 -19.30 12.12
CA PHE A 173 26.53 -18.20 12.69
C PHE A 173 25.92 -18.59 14.03
N MET A 174 25.73 -17.60 14.89
CA MET A 174 25.11 -17.73 16.20
C MET A 174 24.10 -16.60 16.41
N LEU A 175 22.82 -16.92 16.55
CA LEU A 175 21.74 -15.95 16.67
C LEU A 175 20.93 -16.16 17.94
N LEU A 176 20.78 -15.10 18.74
CA LEU A 176 20.01 -15.12 19.99
C LEU A 176 18.53 -14.80 19.72
N ILE A 177 17.65 -15.60 20.29
CA ILE A 177 16.20 -15.55 20.09
C ILE A 177 15.48 -15.49 21.43
N ASP A 178 14.41 -14.68 21.45
CA ASP A 178 13.52 -14.58 22.61
C ASP A 178 12.66 -15.85 22.69
N GLU A 179 12.63 -16.51 23.86
CA GLU A 179 11.98 -17.83 24.05
C GLU A 179 10.47 -17.88 23.74
N THR A 180 9.82 -16.72 23.52
CA THR A 180 8.38 -16.62 23.28
C THR A 180 7.93 -17.24 21.94
N LYS A 181 8.85 -17.48 21.00
CA LYS A 181 8.52 -18.01 19.65
C LYS A 181 8.74 -19.53 19.56
N LYS A 182 7.66 -20.25 19.22
CA LYS A 182 7.69 -21.72 18.99
C LYS A 182 8.38 -22.11 17.67
N SER A 183 8.33 -21.23 16.68
CA SER A 183 8.89 -21.39 15.34
C SER A 183 9.48 -20.07 14.85
N VAL A 184 10.58 -20.13 14.11
CA VAL A 184 11.27 -18.95 13.57
C VAL A 184 11.67 -19.21 12.12
N THR A 185 11.37 -18.26 11.23
CA THR A 185 11.81 -18.34 9.83
C THR A 185 13.06 -17.49 9.64
N LEU A 186 14.13 -18.13 9.20
CA LEU A 186 15.39 -17.50 8.83
C LEU A 186 15.44 -17.22 7.33
N GLU A 187 16.01 -16.09 6.96
CA GLU A 187 16.28 -15.67 5.60
C GLU A 187 17.79 -15.43 5.47
N ILE A 188 18.45 -16.23 4.63
CA ILE A 188 19.88 -16.20 4.41
C ILE A 188 20.15 -15.59 3.03
N SER A 189 21.00 -14.57 2.99
CA SER A 189 21.35 -13.85 1.77
C SER A 189 22.85 -13.56 1.70
N VAL A 190 23.44 -13.74 0.53
CA VAL A 190 24.85 -13.48 0.23
C VAL A 190 24.91 -12.89 -1.18
N ILE A 191 25.83 -11.96 -1.40
CA ILE A 191 26.08 -11.40 -2.73
C ILE A 191 26.58 -12.53 -3.65
N GLY A 192 25.92 -12.71 -4.80
CA GLY A 192 26.27 -13.76 -5.76
C GLY A 192 25.63 -15.13 -5.50
N TYR A 193 24.76 -15.26 -4.50
CA TYR A 193 23.99 -16.48 -4.23
C TYR A 193 22.47 -16.22 -4.22
N GLU A 194 21.67 -17.26 -4.40
CA GLU A 194 20.22 -17.21 -4.25
C GLU A 194 19.81 -17.09 -2.78
N THR A 195 18.80 -16.26 -2.49
CA THR A 195 18.28 -16.10 -1.13
C THR A 195 17.51 -17.34 -0.68
N LYS A 196 17.83 -17.87 0.49
CA LYS A 196 17.19 -19.09 1.02
C LYS A 196 16.41 -18.80 2.29
N THR A 197 15.17 -19.27 2.34
CA THR A 197 14.33 -19.19 3.54
C THR A 197 14.19 -20.56 4.22
N LEU A 198 14.48 -20.63 5.51
CA LEU A 198 14.42 -21.86 6.32
C LEU A 198 13.53 -21.66 7.55
N VAL A 199 12.68 -22.64 7.87
CA VAL A 199 11.88 -22.63 9.10
C VAL A 199 12.56 -23.50 10.17
N VAL A 200 12.80 -22.92 11.34
CA VAL A 200 13.45 -23.55 12.50
C VAL A 200 12.45 -23.68 13.65
N ASP A 201 12.20 -24.92 14.05
CA ASP A 201 11.21 -25.32 15.06
C ASP A 201 11.85 -26.27 16.09
N SER A 202 11.11 -26.67 17.13
CA SER A 202 11.54 -27.71 18.08
C SER A 202 11.92 -29.05 17.44
N LYS A 203 11.45 -29.34 16.22
CA LYS A 203 11.75 -30.57 15.48
C LYS A 203 13.10 -30.53 14.75
N THR A 204 13.55 -29.36 14.31
CA THR A 204 14.81 -29.23 13.54
C THR A 204 16.04 -29.18 14.43
N ASN A 205 15.87 -29.18 15.76
CA ASN A 205 16.89 -28.98 16.77
C ASN A 205 17.58 -27.62 16.55
N TRP A 206 17.49 -26.70 17.51
CA TRP A 206 17.90 -25.29 17.32
C TRP A 206 19.42 -25.12 17.12
N GLN A 207 20.15 -26.22 16.94
CA GLN A 207 21.60 -26.32 16.88
C GLN A 207 22.03 -27.12 15.64
N ASN A 208 23.23 -26.84 15.14
CA ASN A 208 23.87 -27.51 14.01
C ASN A 208 23.07 -27.45 12.69
N ILE A 209 22.41 -26.32 12.42
CA ILE A 209 21.63 -26.14 11.20
C ILE A 209 22.57 -26.00 9.99
N LYS A 210 22.52 -26.95 9.06
CA LYS A 210 23.31 -26.90 7.82
C LYS A 210 22.50 -26.25 6.70
N VAL A 211 23.01 -25.16 6.13
CA VAL A 211 22.37 -24.40 5.05
C VAL A 211 23.25 -24.47 3.79
N MET A 212 22.71 -25.05 2.72
CA MET A 212 23.35 -25.06 1.39
C MET A 212 22.81 -23.91 0.52
N MET A 213 23.69 -23.06 -0.01
CA MET A 213 23.37 -21.91 -0.87
C MET A 213 23.75 -22.22 -2.33
N ALA A 214 22.89 -21.85 -3.27
CA ALA A 214 23.17 -21.99 -4.72
C ALA A 214 23.68 -20.66 -5.28
N GLU A 215 24.68 -20.72 -6.17
CA GLU A 215 25.20 -19.52 -6.85
C GLU A 215 24.14 -18.90 -7.75
N LYS A 216 24.07 -17.57 -7.76
CA LYS A 216 23.17 -16.78 -8.62
C LYS A 216 23.96 -16.33 -9.83
N GLU A 217 23.53 -16.75 -11.02
CA GLU A 217 24.12 -16.26 -12.27
C GLU A 217 23.95 -14.74 -12.40
N MET A 218 25.03 -14.01 -12.70
CA MET A 218 25.06 -12.56 -12.88
C MET A 218 25.56 -12.20 -14.28
N PHE A 219 24.88 -11.27 -14.98
CA PHE A 219 25.29 -10.76 -16.30
C PHE A 219 25.55 -9.24 -16.24
N MET A 220 26.54 -8.72 -16.99
CA MET A 220 26.91 -7.29 -17.06
C MET A 220 27.10 -6.84 -18.50
N GLY A 221 26.72 -5.61 -18.89
CA GLY A 221 27.01 -5.07 -20.24
C GLY A 221 26.21 -3.85 -20.71
N LEU A 222 26.28 -3.58 -22.02
CA LEU A 222 25.64 -2.45 -22.69
C LEU A 222 24.14 -2.54 -22.70
N ILE A 223 23.43 -1.59 -22.10
CA ILE A 223 21.96 -1.61 -22.06
C ILE A 223 21.34 -1.24 -23.42
N VAL A 224 20.40 -2.02 -23.91
CA VAL A 224 19.43 -1.64 -24.95
C VAL A 224 18.04 -1.66 -24.33
N VAL A 225 17.36 -0.53 -24.42
CA VAL A 225 15.95 -0.43 -24.07
C VAL A 225 15.16 -0.78 -25.31
N ALA A 226 14.70 -2.03 -25.39
CA ALA A 226 13.77 -2.44 -26.41
C ALA A 226 12.35 -2.08 -25.95
N GLU A 227 11.73 -1.10 -26.59
CA GLU A 227 10.29 -0.86 -26.42
C GLU A 227 9.56 -2.02 -27.09
N LYS A 228 8.95 -2.90 -26.28
CA LYS A 228 8.14 -4.01 -26.80
C LYS A 228 6.89 -3.42 -27.44
N VAL A 229 6.94 -3.24 -28.76
CA VAL A 229 5.76 -3.02 -29.57
C VAL A 229 4.96 -4.33 -29.49
N PRO A 230 3.70 -4.32 -29.03
CA PRO A 230 2.90 -5.53 -29.00
C PRO A 230 2.80 -6.10 -30.42
N ASP A 231 3.11 -7.39 -30.57
CA ASP A 231 3.12 -8.10 -31.84
C ASP A 231 1.78 -7.88 -32.56
N GLN A 232 1.82 -7.17 -33.68
CA GLN A 232 0.69 -7.01 -34.59
C GLN A 232 0.71 -8.15 -35.59
N GLU A 233 0.27 -9.34 -35.19
CA GLU A 233 0.03 -10.43 -36.15
C GLU A 233 -1.08 -11.38 -35.66
N GLU A 234 -2.32 -10.89 -35.71
CA GLU A 234 -3.54 -11.62 -36.11
C GLU A 234 -4.73 -10.63 -36.07
N LEU A 235 -4.77 -9.70 -37.03
CA LEU A 235 -5.92 -8.83 -37.25
C LEU A 235 -6.38 -8.96 -38.70
N THR A 236 -6.97 -10.11 -39.00
CA THR A 236 -7.82 -10.26 -40.17
C THR A 236 -9.22 -9.73 -39.83
N GLU A 237 -9.50 -8.56 -40.39
CA GLU A 237 -10.79 -8.14 -40.94
C GLU A 237 -11.97 -7.83 -39.98
N ALA A 238 -11.84 -8.01 -38.67
CA ALA A 238 -12.88 -7.61 -37.71
C ALA A 238 -12.78 -6.15 -37.20
N GLU A 239 -11.62 -5.49 -37.32
CA GLU A 239 -11.39 -4.21 -36.63
C GLU A 239 -11.75 -2.94 -37.42
N LYS A 240 -12.03 -3.04 -38.73
CA LYS A 240 -12.42 -1.87 -39.55
C LYS A 240 -13.73 -1.20 -39.12
N VAL A 241 -14.49 -1.79 -38.20
CA VAL A 241 -15.74 -1.20 -37.68
C VAL A 241 -15.51 -0.34 -36.43
N THR A 242 -14.32 -0.34 -35.82
CA THR A 242 -14.17 0.25 -34.47
C THR A 242 -13.39 1.56 -34.35
N GLU A 243 -12.74 2.09 -35.39
CA GLU A 243 -12.06 3.39 -35.26
C GLU A 243 -13.03 4.58 -35.29
N GLU A 244 -14.01 4.62 -36.18
CA GLU A 244 -15.02 5.70 -36.17
C GLU A 244 -15.89 5.65 -34.89
N GLU A 245 -16.20 4.46 -34.39
CA GLU A 245 -16.96 4.28 -33.15
C GLU A 245 -16.13 4.61 -31.89
N ASN A 246 -14.81 4.38 -31.91
CA ASN A 246 -13.93 4.68 -30.78
C ASN A 246 -13.47 6.15 -30.73
N VAL A 247 -13.39 6.86 -31.86
CA VAL A 247 -13.18 8.32 -31.85
C VAL A 247 -14.40 9.03 -31.26
N ALA A 248 -15.62 8.58 -31.57
CA ALA A 248 -16.83 9.08 -30.91
C ALA A 248 -16.82 8.84 -29.39
N LYS A 249 -16.28 7.70 -28.92
CA LYS A 249 -16.11 7.42 -27.48
C LYS A 249 -15.05 8.31 -26.82
N ARG A 250 -13.91 8.57 -27.49
CA ARG A 250 -12.80 9.35 -26.93
C ARG A 250 -13.10 10.84 -26.81
N VAL A 251 -13.95 11.40 -27.68
CA VAL A 251 -14.44 12.78 -27.53
C VAL A 251 -15.46 12.90 -26.38
N ASN A 252 -16.24 11.84 -26.12
CA ASN A 252 -17.21 11.80 -25.02
C ASN A 252 -16.60 11.60 -23.62
N ASP A 253 -15.33 11.21 -23.54
CA ASP A 253 -14.59 11.08 -22.26
C ASP A 253 -13.91 12.40 -21.82
N TRP A 254 -13.76 13.37 -22.73
CA TRP A 254 -13.16 14.68 -22.44
C TRP A 254 -14.17 15.82 -22.31
N VAL A 255 -15.39 15.62 -22.80
CA VAL A 255 -16.57 16.24 -22.20
C VAL A 255 -16.78 15.52 -20.87
N PRO A 256 -16.97 16.19 -19.72
CA PRO A 256 -17.39 15.47 -18.52
C PRO A 256 -18.62 14.69 -18.92
N ALA A 257 -18.51 13.35 -18.98
CA ALA A 257 -19.64 12.47 -19.15
C ALA A 257 -20.67 13.00 -18.17
N THR A 258 -21.76 13.56 -18.71
CA THR A 258 -22.84 14.15 -17.92
C THR A 258 -23.01 13.24 -16.72
N PRO A 259 -22.84 13.74 -15.47
CA PRO A 259 -22.76 12.88 -14.29
C PRO A 259 -23.84 11.86 -14.46
N LYS A 260 -23.48 10.57 -14.63
CA LYS A 260 -24.47 9.53 -14.98
C LYS A 260 -25.61 9.77 -14.01
N LYS A 261 -26.74 10.27 -14.53
CA LYS A 261 -27.81 10.79 -13.68
C LYS A 261 -28.53 9.55 -13.17
N ASP A 262 -27.89 8.89 -12.22
CA ASP A 262 -28.39 7.73 -11.50
C ASP A 262 -29.68 8.10 -10.74
N ILE A 263 -29.99 9.40 -10.64
CA ILE A 263 -31.21 9.94 -10.06
C ILE A 263 -31.73 11.06 -10.98
N ARG A 264 -32.93 10.89 -11.56
CA ARG A 264 -33.67 11.96 -12.25
C ARG A 264 -34.78 12.46 -11.35
N ILE A 265 -34.83 13.77 -11.12
CA ILE A 265 -35.75 14.40 -10.16
C ILE A 265 -36.76 15.27 -10.90
N TYR A 266 -38.04 15.09 -10.58
CA TYR A 266 -39.15 15.90 -11.10
C TYR A 266 -40.26 16.05 -10.04
N PRO A 267 -40.88 17.24 -9.86
CA PRO A 267 -40.51 18.52 -10.46
C PRO A 267 -39.25 19.09 -9.79
N ASN A 268 -38.46 19.86 -10.54
CA ASN A 268 -37.31 20.60 -10.02
C ASN A 268 -37.25 21.96 -10.75
N PRO A 269 -37.63 23.09 -10.12
CA PRO A 269 -37.95 23.25 -8.70
C PRO A 269 -39.26 22.59 -8.24
N VAL A 270 -39.37 22.24 -6.95
CA VAL A 270 -40.58 21.72 -6.31
C VAL A 270 -41.12 22.73 -5.30
N ALA A 271 -42.43 22.96 -5.28
CA ALA A 271 -43.05 23.81 -4.26
C ALA A 271 -43.09 23.10 -2.90
N ARG A 272 -42.87 23.84 -1.82
CA ARG A 272 -42.98 23.31 -0.45
C ARG A 272 -44.34 22.64 -0.20
N GLY A 273 -44.32 21.44 0.39
CA GLY A 273 -45.51 20.62 0.64
C GLY A 273 -45.88 19.66 -0.49
N ASN A 274 -45.27 19.80 -1.69
CA ASN A 274 -45.46 18.85 -2.79
C ASN A 274 -44.47 17.68 -2.71
N ALA A 275 -44.72 16.60 -3.46
CA ALA A 275 -43.83 15.46 -3.50
C ALA A 275 -42.82 15.54 -4.67
N ILE A 276 -41.58 15.17 -4.39
CA ILE A 276 -40.52 14.98 -5.37
C ILE A 276 -40.57 13.56 -5.90
N GLN A 277 -40.60 13.38 -7.22
CA GLN A 277 -40.43 12.08 -7.87
C GLN A 277 -38.96 11.92 -8.29
N ALA A 278 -38.28 10.94 -7.70
CA ALA A 278 -36.92 10.56 -8.02
C ALA A 278 -36.92 9.21 -8.76
N ASN A 279 -36.61 9.22 -10.06
CA ASN A 279 -36.34 7.99 -10.82
C ASN A 279 -34.88 7.60 -10.58
N VAL A 280 -34.68 6.52 -9.83
CA VAL A 280 -33.37 6.07 -9.37
C VAL A 280 -32.94 4.83 -10.17
N SER A 281 -31.80 4.91 -10.86
CA SER A 281 -31.19 3.86 -11.67
C SER A 281 -29.87 3.43 -11.01
N LEU A 282 -29.89 2.32 -10.25
CA LEU A 282 -28.74 1.81 -9.50
C LEU A 282 -28.24 0.49 -10.06
N LYS A 283 -26.92 0.27 -9.98
CA LYS A 283 -26.27 -0.93 -10.55
C LYS A 283 -26.57 -2.23 -9.82
N LYS A 284 -26.94 -2.17 -8.53
CA LYS A 284 -27.17 -3.34 -7.66
C LYS A 284 -28.57 -3.28 -7.06
N SER A 285 -29.29 -4.39 -7.02
CA SER A 285 -30.47 -4.54 -6.17
C SER A 285 -30.03 -4.69 -4.71
N GLY A 286 -30.83 -4.20 -3.78
CA GLY A 286 -30.49 -4.22 -2.35
C GLY A 286 -31.16 -3.12 -1.54
N THR A 287 -30.80 -3.07 -0.27
CA THR A 287 -31.29 -2.06 0.68
C THR A 287 -30.38 -0.84 0.69
N TYR A 288 -30.99 0.33 0.57
CA TYR A 288 -30.34 1.63 0.52
C TYR A 288 -30.95 2.59 1.55
N ASN A 289 -30.15 3.55 2.01
CA ASN A 289 -30.63 4.69 2.79
C ASN A 289 -30.67 5.93 1.91
N LEU A 290 -31.84 6.53 1.76
CA LEU A 290 -32.04 7.81 1.10
C LEU A 290 -32.11 8.91 2.16
N GLU A 291 -31.22 9.90 2.04
CA GLU A 291 -31.13 11.06 2.90
C GLU A 291 -31.35 12.32 2.06
N LEU A 292 -32.19 13.23 2.52
CA LEU A 292 -32.27 14.58 1.97
C LEU A 292 -31.47 15.51 2.88
N LEU A 293 -30.58 16.30 2.31
CA LEU A 293 -29.71 17.22 3.04
C LEU A 293 -29.94 18.66 2.60
N ASP A 294 -29.89 19.57 3.57
CA ASP A 294 -29.83 21.01 3.31
C ASP A 294 -28.43 21.41 2.78
N ILE A 295 -28.27 22.65 2.29
CA ILE A 295 -27.02 23.20 1.79
C ILE A 295 -25.90 23.22 2.85
N GLY A 296 -26.28 23.30 4.13
CA GLY A 296 -25.35 23.15 5.27
C GLY A 296 -24.95 21.69 5.57
N GLY A 297 -25.41 20.72 4.78
CA GLY A 297 -25.11 19.30 4.98
C GLY A 297 -25.88 18.62 6.12
N ARG A 298 -26.88 19.30 6.70
CA ARG A 298 -27.77 18.72 7.72
C ARG A 298 -28.81 17.82 7.06
N VAL A 299 -29.02 16.62 7.60
CA VAL A 299 -30.03 15.69 7.11
C VAL A 299 -31.41 16.16 7.57
N VAL A 300 -32.30 16.47 6.62
CA VAL A 300 -33.68 16.95 6.88
C VAL A 300 -34.72 15.85 6.75
N ALA A 301 -34.43 14.79 5.99
CA ALA A 301 -35.31 13.62 5.88
C ALA A 301 -34.50 12.36 5.61
N VAL A 302 -34.97 11.22 6.13
CA VAL A 302 -34.38 9.89 5.90
C VAL A 302 -35.48 8.91 5.52
N GLN A 303 -35.26 8.15 4.44
CA GLN A 303 -36.16 7.11 3.97
C GLN A 303 -35.36 5.85 3.62
N LYS A 304 -35.80 4.70 4.13
CA LYS A 304 -35.23 3.40 3.72
C LYS A 304 -35.80 3.00 2.37
N LEU A 305 -34.93 2.59 1.46
CA LEU A 305 -35.27 2.20 0.11
C LEU A 305 -34.88 0.74 -0.13
N VAL A 306 -35.82 -0.07 -0.60
CA VAL A 306 -35.56 -1.45 -1.04
C VAL A 306 -35.71 -1.49 -2.54
N MET A 307 -34.59 -1.67 -3.24
CA MET A 307 -34.55 -1.70 -4.70
C MET A 307 -34.72 -3.13 -5.21
N THR A 308 -35.82 -3.40 -5.91
CA THR A 308 -36.10 -4.71 -6.53
C THR A 308 -35.61 -4.80 -7.97
N SER A 309 -35.61 -3.67 -8.69
CA SER A 309 -35.15 -3.52 -10.07
C SER A 309 -33.95 -2.56 -10.17
N LYS A 310 -33.27 -2.55 -11.33
CA LYS A 310 -32.22 -1.58 -11.62
C LYS A 310 -32.74 -0.15 -11.64
N GLU A 311 -33.98 0.06 -12.10
CA GLU A 311 -34.66 1.36 -12.10
C GLU A 311 -35.93 1.32 -11.27
N GLN A 312 -36.11 2.29 -10.39
CA GLN A 312 -37.31 2.42 -9.56
C GLN A 312 -37.68 3.88 -9.34
N LYS A 313 -38.98 4.16 -9.36
CA LYS A 313 -39.52 5.48 -9.04
C LYS A 313 -39.75 5.59 -7.54
N ILE A 314 -39.26 6.66 -6.93
CA ILE A 314 -39.38 6.94 -5.50
C ILE A 314 -40.08 8.28 -5.32
N THR A 315 -41.05 8.32 -4.41
CA THR A 315 -41.75 9.54 -4.04
C THR A 315 -41.23 10.01 -2.69
N ILE A 316 -40.69 11.23 -2.66
CA ILE A 316 -40.11 11.87 -1.47
C ILE A 316 -41.00 13.08 -1.13
N PRO A 317 -41.77 13.05 -0.02
CA PRO A 317 -42.60 14.18 0.36
C PRO A 317 -41.73 15.36 0.83
N THR A 318 -42.04 16.59 0.40
CA THR A 318 -41.47 17.80 1.00
C THR A 318 -42.40 18.35 2.08
N GLN A 319 -41.84 19.04 3.07
CA GLN A 319 -42.63 19.64 4.15
C GLN A 319 -42.75 21.16 3.98
N PRO A 320 -43.87 21.79 4.39
CA PRO A 320 -44.09 23.23 4.25
C PRO A 320 -43.11 24.12 5.05
N ASP A 321 -42.57 23.59 6.14
CA ASP A 321 -41.65 24.26 7.07
C ASP A 321 -40.19 24.23 6.61
N TRP A 322 -39.89 23.55 5.51
CA TRP A 322 -38.55 23.56 4.94
C TRP A 322 -38.21 24.94 4.34
N ASN A 323 -36.95 25.33 4.47
CA ASN A 323 -36.46 26.58 3.89
C ASN A 323 -36.44 26.48 2.37
N THR A 324 -36.71 27.60 1.69
CA THR A 324 -36.47 27.71 0.25
C THR A 324 -34.97 27.61 -0.02
N GLY A 325 -34.55 26.75 -0.94
CA GLY A 325 -33.13 26.53 -1.19
C GLY A 325 -32.81 25.28 -2.00
N ILE A 326 -31.52 25.01 -2.12
CA ILE A 326 -30.99 23.84 -2.82
C ILE A 326 -30.76 22.73 -1.80
N TYR A 327 -31.45 21.62 -1.99
CA TYR A 327 -31.29 20.40 -1.23
C TYR A 327 -30.54 19.34 -2.03
N CYS A 328 -29.84 18.46 -1.33
CA CYS A 328 -29.08 17.36 -1.90
C CYS A 328 -29.71 16.04 -1.46
N ILE A 329 -30.17 15.22 -2.42
CA ILE A 329 -30.56 13.84 -2.18
C ILE A 329 -29.29 12.99 -2.21
N ARG A 330 -29.08 12.17 -1.19
CA ARG A 330 -27.97 11.24 -1.04
C ARG A 330 -28.50 9.83 -0.85
N ILE A 331 -28.04 8.87 -1.64
CA ILE A 331 -28.37 7.46 -1.49
C ILE A 331 -27.10 6.70 -1.13
N SER A 332 -27.12 5.95 -0.03
CA SER A 332 -25.96 5.20 0.48
C SER A 332 -26.26 3.72 0.71
N THR A 333 -25.25 2.86 0.50
CA THR A 333 -25.28 1.43 0.87
C THR A 333 -24.46 1.16 2.13
N PRO A 334 -24.80 0.11 2.91
CA PRO A 334 -23.87 -0.46 3.89
C PRO A 334 -22.59 -0.88 3.13
N GLY A 335 -21.45 -0.24 3.39
CA GLY A 335 -20.17 -0.58 2.73
C GLY A 335 -19.73 0.30 1.54
N ARG A 336 -20.27 1.52 1.39
CA ARG A 336 -19.77 2.61 0.53
C ARG A 336 -19.89 2.44 -1.00
N ASN A 337 -21.08 2.75 -1.51
CA ASN A 337 -21.26 3.56 -2.72
C ASN A 337 -22.22 4.70 -2.37
N ILE A 338 -21.99 5.90 -2.92
CA ILE A 338 -22.79 7.10 -2.62
C ILE A 338 -23.25 7.72 -3.93
N TYR A 339 -24.55 7.87 -4.08
CA TYR A 339 -25.18 8.57 -5.20
C TYR A 339 -25.74 9.91 -4.72
N GLN A 340 -25.64 10.95 -5.54
CA GLN A 340 -26.07 12.30 -5.14
C GLN A 340 -26.80 13.03 -6.28
N ALA A 341 -27.83 13.79 -5.93
CA ALA A 341 -28.53 14.67 -6.86
C ALA A 341 -29.06 15.92 -6.15
N LYS A 342 -29.17 17.04 -6.87
CA LYS A 342 -29.65 18.32 -6.33
C LYS A 342 -31.09 18.58 -6.73
N VAL A 343 -31.88 19.13 -5.80
CA VAL A 343 -33.26 19.58 -6.01
C VAL A 343 -33.44 20.96 -5.41
N ALA A 344 -34.08 21.87 -6.16
CA ALA A 344 -34.47 23.16 -5.65
C ALA A 344 -35.88 23.08 -5.06
N ILE A 345 -36.04 23.55 -3.82
CA ILE A 345 -37.33 23.65 -3.13
C ILE A 345 -37.68 25.13 -3.01
N GLN A 346 -38.87 25.53 -3.46
CA GLN A 346 -39.35 26.92 -3.49
C GLN A 346 -40.59 27.14 -2.61
#